data_AF-W6KP16-F1
#
_entry.id   AF-W6KP16-F1
#
_cell.length_a   1.000
_cell.length_b   1.000
_cell.length_c   1.000
_cell.angle_alpha   90.00
_cell.angle_beta   90.00
_cell.angle_gamma   90.00
#
_symmetry.space_group_name_H-M   'P 1'
#
loop_
_entity.id
_entity.type
_entity.pdbx_description
1 polymer ?
#
loop_
_entity_poly.entity_id
_entity_poly.type
_entity_poly.pdbx_seq_one_letter_code
_entity_poly.pdbx_strand_id
1 'polypeptide(L)'
;MKTKAINHTKNDLWLDVQFYQGLLPVKDAIAARSYVILAADVQDHQSHSEAISLANDMASSFSPPPGNSRDVGLTDSDESYSVKARALCDGISFIMYKKKDVLPPSFMRTLSHSKISCCFSLCDQMGCSCERPHVIPDRWRLQVDTLEPIPLTVCMRGRNIRLSHSNIIPTAGYFFALGLLEVEAVQAVVPTLCRFNLNCKHGCYCLYIHANIDVTSAAVHNADTPLRKWVESNSLNFMSKEEQNDFFDFLSERGVENVGDLQILGDSAFESLLASIPSRWAEAILVTSQLRNFDTKAFLKDVLMTFPRIKPPIQLPDGVQRVGDLLKMPQTLFYHFHWLPHVLNTCEIIRARFDFDEKYKVTRLSKEPADSFLVRVTDIINGFRALHAHCSWRKHNPHRTVVTSILTYVDVRGCQCGLLPPGSPLRGGDEDDDNAFPALPSIPPGAAIGLPERSWCTCARRWEVGVNYELSTPSGSRCSEQNAMGKLASLGVPTWSVRELFVHGSSEHVNPLFPCGVCDNMLQRVAKDVRTRYGGEIRLYMFDATVPSKVVSLPMSEISHRVGSSFRRFVESDLQN
;
A
#
# COMPACT_ATOMS: atom_id res chain seq x y z
N MET A 1 26.97 6.32 18.70
CA MET A 1 27.32 6.53 17.28
C MET A 1 26.76 7.88 16.84
N LYS A 2 27.60 8.77 16.31
CA LYS A 2 27.17 10.06 15.75
C LYS A 2 26.43 9.80 14.44
N THR A 3 25.13 10.05 14.43
CA THR A 3 24.30 10.05 13.22
C THR A 3 24.90 11.04 12.22
N LYS A 4 25.35 10.56 11.06
CA LYS A 4 25.68 11.42 9.92
C LYS A 4 24.38 12.11 9.51
N ALA A 5 24.26 13.39 9.83
CA ALA A 5 23.25 14.25 9.24
C ALA A 5 23.50 14.26 7.73
N ILE A 6 22.55 13.71 6.97
CA ILE A 6 22.51 13.86 5.52
C ILE A 6 22.23 15.34 5.27
N ASN A 7 23.26 16.08 4.86
CA ASN A 7 23.10 17.44 4.35
C ASN A 7 22.36 17.35 3.00
N HIS A 8 21.03 17.29 3.03
CA HIS A 8 20.23 17.54 1.83
C HIS A 8 20.60 18.93 1.30
N THR A 9 21.02 19.00 0.04
CA THR A 9 21.31 20.28 -0.58
C THR A 9 20.00 21.07 -0.72
N LYS A 10 20.08 22.41 -0.82
CA LYS A 10 18.89 23.26 -0.99
C LYS A 10 18.02 22.85 -2.19
N ASN A 11 18.57 22.19 -3.20
CA ASN A 11 17.81 21.74 -4.37
C ASN A 11 16.98 20.48 -4.10
N ASP A 12 17.43 19.59 -3.22
CA ASP A 12 16.78 18.29 -2.99
C ASP A 12 15.40 18.47 -2.35
N LEU A 13 15.29 19.37 -1.37
CA LEU A 13 14.04 19.66 -0.68
C LEU A 13 12.93 20.20 -1.61
N TRP A 14 13.28 21.00 -2.63
CA TRP A 14 12.31 21.61 -3.54
C TRP A 14 11.68 20.56 -4.45
N LEU A 15 12.52 19.66 -4.95
CA LEU A 15 12.10 18.55 -5.79
C LEU A 15 11.20 17.58 -5.02
N ASP A 16 11.49 17.38 -3.73
CA ASP A 16 10.71 16.47 -2.88
C ASP A 16 9.30 17.00 -2.57
N VAL A 17 9.12 18.31 -2.37
CA VAL A 17 7.83 18.93 -1.95
C VAL A 17 6.62 18.44 -2.76
N GLN A 18 5.51 18.08 -2.11
CA GLN A 18 4.29 17.70 -2.83
C GLN A 18 3.27 18.86 -2.87
N PHE A 19 2.92 19.32 -4.08
CA PHE A 19 1.92 20.37 -4.29
C PHE A 19 0.51 19.84 -4.51
N TYR A 20 0.39 18.61 -5.02
CA TYR A 20 -0.91 18.01 -5.28
C TYR A 20 -1.46 17.35 -4.00
N GLN A 21 -2.64 17.81 -3.57
CA GLN A 21 -3.34 17.33 -2.38
C GLN A 21 -4.52 16.42 -2.79
N GLY A 22 -4.22 15.14 -2.97
CA GLY A 22 -5.19 14.14 -3.40
C GLY A 22 -4.56 12.75 -3.49
N LEU A 23 -5.36 11.79 -3.93
CA LEU A 23 -4.90 10.43 -4.12
C LEU A 23 -4.30 10.27 -5.51
N LEU A 24 -3.13 9.65 -5.55
CA LEU A 24 -2.40 9.26 -6.75
C LEU A 24 -1.76 7.89 -6.49
N PRO A 25 -1.67 7.01 -7.50
CA PRO A 25 -0.74 5.86 -7.46
C PRO A 25 0.69 6.32 -7.17
N VAL A 26 1.56 5.48 -6.60
CA VAL A 26 2.93 5.89 -6.23
C VAL A 26 3.71 6.43 -7.44
N LYS A 27 3.60 5.78 -8.59
CA LYS A 27 4.25 6.22 -9.84
C LYS A 27 3.78 7.61 -10.27
N ASP A 28 2.47 7.84 -10.22
CA ASP A 28 1.83 9.10 -10.62
C ASP A 28 2.12 10.20 -9.59
N ALA A 29 2.23 9.85 -8.30
CA ALA A 29 2.66 10.77 -7.25
C ALA A 29 4.09 11.27 -7.50
N ILE A 30 5.00 10.41 -7.95
CA ILE A 30 6.37 10.78 -8.34
C ILE A 30 6.34 11.70 -9.57
N ALA A 31 5.52 11.39 -10.57
CA ALA A 31 5.38 12.24 -11.75
C ALA A 31 4.82 13.62 -11.38
N ALA A 32 3.74 13.69 -10.60
CA ALA A 32 3.12 14.93 -10.15
C ALA A 32 4.06 15.80 -9.30
N ARG A 33 4.96 15.19 -8.50
CA ARG A 33 6.00 15.91 -7.74
C ARG A 33 6.98 16.67 -8.62
N SER A 34 7.08 16.34 -9.91
CA SER A 34 7.93 17.06 -10.85
C SER A 34 7.35 18.41 -11.30
N TYR A 35 6.12 18.73 -10.87
CA TYR A 35 5.41 19.94 -11.27
C TYR A 35 5.08 20.84 -10.08
N VAL A 36 4.86 22.11 -10.37
CA VAL A 36 4.40 23.14 -9.44
C VAL A 36 3.42 24.05 -10.16
N ILE A 37 2.42 24.53 -9.43
CA ILE A 37 1.51 25.58 -9.90
C ILE A 37 1.88 26.92 -9.23
N LEU A 38 1.97 27.96 -10.05
CA LEU A 38 2.27 29.31 -9.65
C LEU A 38 1.14 30.24 -10.10
N ALA A 39 0.89 31.27 -9.32
CA ALA A 39 -0.03 32.35 -9.66
C ALA A 39 0.76 33.55 -10.17
N ALA A 40 0.37 34.08 -11.32
CA ALA A 40 0.88 35.32 -11.88
C ALA A 40 -0.22 36.40 -11.75
N ASP A 41 0.12 37.53 -11.13
CA ASP A 41 -0.80 38.66 -11.02
C ASP A 41 -0.70 39.50 -12.30
N VAL A 42 -1.81 39.65 -13.02
CA VAL A 42 -1.87 40.36 -14.30
C VAL A 42 -1.70 41.88 -14.09
N GLN A 43 -1.91 42.40 -12.88
CA GLN A 43 -1.77 43.84 -12.59
C GLN A 43 -0.32 44.34 -12.56
N ASP A 44 0.68 43.46 -12.39
CA ASP A 44 2.10 43.85 -12.44
C ASP A 44 2.61 44.06 -13.88
N HIS A 45 1.87 43.61 -14.90
CA HIS A 45 2.30 43.77 -16.30
C HIS A 45 1.85 45.08 -16.97
N GLN A 46 0.75 45.70 -16.51
CA GLN A 46 0.32 47.00 -17.05
C GLN A 46 0.96 48.18 -16.32
N SER A 47 1.27 48.02 -15.03
CA SER A 47 1.90 49.07 -14.23
C SER A 47 3.36 49.32 -14.61
N HIS A 48 4.08 48.38 -15.25
CA HIS A 48 5.46 48.63 -15.72
C HIS A 48 5.57 49.35 -17.07
N SER A 49 4.52 49.38 -17.89
CA SER A 49 4.50 50.19 -19.12
C SER A 49 4.09 51.65 -18.84
N GLU A 50 3.29 51.91 -17.80
CA GLU A 50 2.80 53.25 -17.46
C GLU A 50 3.55 53.90 -16.28
N ALA A 51 4.23 53.13 -15.41
CA ALA A 51 5.07 53.70 -14.34
C ALA A 51 6.39 54.31 -14.84
N ILE A 52 6.76 54.10 -16.12
CA ILE A 52 7.84 54.88 -16.77
C ILE A 52 7.31 56.24 -17.27
N SER A 53 6.00 56.43 -17.43
CA SER A 53 5.40 57.70 -17.85
C SER A 53 4.76 58.53 -16.72
N LEU A 54 4.45 57.94 -15.57
CA LEU A 54 3.74 58.63 -14.47
C LEU A 54 4.63 58.98 -13.25
N ALA A 55 5.92 58.68 -13.27
CA ALA A 55 6.87 59.10 -12.22
C ALA A 55 7.32 60.58 -12.31
N ASN A 56 6.69 61.39 -13.18
CA ASN A 56 7.00 62.81 -13.34
C ASN A 56 5.92 63.78 -12.85
N ASP A 57 4.77 63.31 -12.34
CA ASP A 57 3.75 64.24 -11.84
C ASP A 57 3.12 63.83 -10.50
N MET A 58 3.41 64.70 -9.52
CA MET A 58 2.61 65.04 -8.35
C MET A 58 2.63 64.12 -7.13
N ALA A 59 3.50 64.53 -6.20
CA ALA A 59 3.19 64.51 -4.77
C ALA A 59 1.95 65.37 -4.48
N SER A 60 0.94 64.81 -3.82
CA SER A 60 0.37 65.31 -2.56
C SER A 60 -1.00 64.72 -2.23
N SER A 61 -1.17 64.42 -0.94
CA SER A 61 -2.42 64.48 -0.16
C SER A 61 -3.47 63.37 -0.31
N PHE A 62 -3.69 62.62 0.78
CA PHE A 62 -4.92 62.57 1.58
C PHE A 62 -5.14 61.24 2.33
N SER A 63 -5.70 61.43 3.53
CA SER A 63 -6.03 60.53 4.64
C SER A 63 -7.06 59.43 4.31
N PRO A 64 -7.23 58.40 5.19
CA PRO A 64 -8.13 57.28 4.94
C PRO A 64 -9.58 57.61 5.30
N PRO A 65 -10.60 57.08 4.60
CA PRO A 65 -11.96 57.06 5.10
C PRO A 65 -12.32 55.74 5.79
N PRO A 66 -13.32 55.77 6.70
CA PRO A 66 -13.62 54.72 7.66
C PRO A 66 -14.58 53.66 7.09
N GLY A 67 -14.65 52.54 7.80
CA GLY A 67 -15.51 51.41 7.49
C GLY A 67 -17.01 51.73 7.54
N ASN A 68 -17.78 50.87 6.87
CA ASN A 68 -19.19 50.71 7.15
C ASN A 68 -19.61 49.27 6.95
N SER A 69 -20.22 48.74 8.01
CA SER A 69 -21.08 47.57 8.06
C SER A 69 -22.27 47.72 7.13
N ARG A 70 -22.71 46.61 6.51
CA ARG A 70 -24.13 46.38 6.22
C ARG A 70 -24.45 44.90 6.00
N ASP A 71 -25.33 44.42 6.86
CA ASP A 71 -26.22 43.27 6.65
C ASP A 71 -27.08 43.47 5.40
N VAL A 72 -27.15 42.43 4.56
CA VAL A 72 -28.26 42.08 3.64
C VAL A 72 -28.13 40.56 3.41
N GLY A 73 -29.04 39.70 3.86
CA GLY A 73 -30.36 39.50 3.28
C GLY A 73 -30.31 38.34 2.28
N LEU A 74 -30.58 37.13 2.78
CA LEU A 74 -30.75 35.89 2.00
C LEU A 74 -32.02 35.99 1.15
N THR A 75 -31.89 35.84 -0.17
CA THR A 75 -32.70 34.99 -1.07
C THR A 75 -32.31 35.26 -2.52
N ASP A 76 -32.31 34.19 -3.32
CA ASP A 76 -31.97 34.09 -4.75
C ASP A 76 -30.49 34.17 -5.14
N SER A 77 -29.91 32.99 -5.44
CA SER A 77 -29.21 32.74 -6.72
C SER A 77 -28.43 31.41 -6.75
N ASP A 78 -28.76 30.50 -7.67
CA ASP A 78 -27.80 29.44 -8.08
C ASP A 78 -26.89 29.93 -9.24
N GLU A 79 -27.32 30.91 -10.04
CA GLU A 79 -26.51 31.49 -11.13
C GLU A 79 -25.58 32.64 -10.69
N SER A 80 -25.95 33.44 -9.68
CA SER A 80 -25.14 34.60 -9.26
C SER A 80 -23.91 34.23 -8.42
N TYR A 81 -23.80 32.99 -7.94
CA TYR A 81 -22.62 32.55 -7.16
C TYR A 81 -21.46 32.08 -8.04
N SER A 82 -21.74 31.43 -9.18
CA SER A 82 -20.72 31.08 -10.18
C SER A 82 -19.99 32.32 -10.73
N VAL A 83 -20.75 33.41 -10.94
CA VAL A 83 -20.20 34.71 -11.38
C VAL A 83 -19.32 35.34 -10.29
N LYS A 84 -19.70 35.26 -9.01
CA LYS A 84 -18.88 35.78 -7.89
C LYS A 84 -17.60 34.97 -7.66
N ALA A 85 -17.61 33.66 -7.89
CA ALA A 85 -16.43 32.80 -7.76
C ALA A 85 -15.40 33.03 -8.88
N ARG A 86 -15.86 33.28 -10.12
CA ARG A 86 -14.97 33.74 -11.20
C ARG A 86 -14.39 35.13 -10.90
N ALA A 87 -15.21 36.04 -10.37
CA ALA A 87 -14.74 37.37 -9.97
C ALA A 87 -13.66 37.36 -8.87
N LEU A 88 -13.56 36.29 -8.06
CA LEU A 88 -12.53 36.13 -7.03
C LEU A 88 -11.15 35.73 -7.59
N CYS A 89 -11.09 35.27 -8.84
CA CYS A 89 -9.85 34.97 -9.56
C CYS A 89 -9.50 36.05 -10.61
N ASP A 90 -10.33 37.10 -10.74
CA ASP A 90 -10.12 38.13 -11.75
C ASP A 90 -8.75 38.79 -11.56
N GLY A 91 -7.94 38.76 -12.62
CA GLY A 91 -6.58 39.30 -12.62
C GLY A 91 -5.48 38.33 -12.17
N ILE A 92 -5.80 37.06 -11.89
CA ILE A 92 -4.79 36.04 -11.55
C ILE A 92 -4.76 34.96 -12.63
N SER A 93 -3.60 34.75 -13.24
CA SER A 93 -3.34 33.63 -14.14
C SER A 93 -2.65 32.50 -13.40
N PHE A 94 -3.06 31.26 -13.63
CA PHE A 94 -2.48 30.07 -13.01
C PHE A 94 -1.63 29.32 -14.01
N ILE A 95 -0.34 29.17 -13.72
CA ILE A 95 0.61 28.58 -14.65
C ILE A 95 1.30 27.41 -13.98
N MET A 96 1.25 26.26 -14.65
CA MET A 96 1.96 25.06 -14.25
C MET A 96 3.35 25.02 -14.89
N TYR A 97 4.36 24.70 -14.08
CA TYR A 97 5.75 24.56 -14.49
C TYR A 97 6.29 23.19 -14.06
N LYS A 98 7.32 22.71 -14.77
CA LYS A 98 8.18 21.67 -14.21
C LYS A 98 9.07 22.32 -13.15
N LYS A 99 9.20 21.69 -11.99
CA LYS A 99 9.98 22.24 -10.86
C LYS A 99 11.42 22.54 -11.19
N LYS A 100 12.04 21.73 -12.06
CA LYS A 100 13.41 21.95 -12.55
C LYS A 100 13.59 23.26 -13.32
N ASP A 101 12.49 23.83 -13.80
CA ASP A 101 12.42 25.05 -14.57
C ASP A 101 12.10 26.28 -13.69
N VAL A 102 11.99 26.08 -12.37
CA VAL A 102 11.68 27.12 -11.37
C VAL A 102 12.76 27.12 -10.29
N LEU A 103 13.32 28.28 -10.01
CA LEU A 103 14.22 28.50 -8.88
C LEU A 103 13.39 28.70 -7.60
N PRO A 104 13.61 27.89 -6.55
CA PRO A 104 12.88 28.02 -5.30
C PRO A 104 13.28 29.29 -4.53
N PRO A 105 12.44 29.78 -3.61
CA PRO A 105 12.75 30.94 -2.78
C PRO A 105 13.89 30.66 -1.80
N SER A 106 14.56 31.72 -1.33
CA SER A 106 15.80 31.64 -0.53
C SER A 106 15.62 31.07 0.90
N PHE A 107 14.41 31.07 1.46
CA PHE A 107 14.11 30.69 2.86
C PHE A 107 13.49 29.28 3.04
N MET A 108 14.11 28.26 2.46
CA MET A 108 13.69 26.83 2.46
C MET A 108 13.43 26.14 3.82
N ARG A 109 13.46 26.84 4.97
CA ARG A 109 13.11 26.26 6.28
C ARG A 109 11.59 26.16 6.53
N THR A 110 10.76 26.82 5.70
CA THR A 110 9.29 26.84 5.86
C THR A 110 8.55 25.88 4.92
N LEU A 111 9.18 25.44 3.83
CA LEU A 111 8.61 24.55 2.83
C LEU A 111 8.75 23.07 3.23
N SER A 112 8.17 22.68 4.36
CA SER A 112 8.00 21.25 4.67
C SER A 112 6.77 20.71 3.94
N HIS A 113 6.81 19.42 3.57
CA HIS A 113 5.68 18.70 2.95
C HIS A 113 4.33 18.92 3.67
N SER A 114 4.36 19.13 4.98
CA SER A 114 3.18 19.33 5.83
C SER A 114 2.63 20.76 5.88
N LYS A 115 3.35 21.76 5.34
CA LYS A 115 3.03 23.18 5.56
C LYS A 115 2.48 23.90 4.34
N ILE A 116 2.47 23.28 3.17
CA ILE A 116 2.04 23.93 1.93
C ILE A 116 0.55 23.70 1.72
N SER A 117 -0.21 24.79 1.68
CA SER A 117 -1.67 24.79 1.52
C SER A 117 -2.16 25.77 0.46
N CYS A 118 -1.26 26.53 -0.16
CA CYS A 118 -1.55 27.46 -1.25
C CYS A 118 -0.47 27.42 -2.33
N CYS A 119 -0.80 27.90 -3.53
CA CYS A 119 0.20 28.13 -4.58
C CYS A 119 1.05 29.38 -4.28
N PHE A 120 2.14 29.55 -5.03
CA PHE A 120 3.04 30.68 -4.87
C PHE A 120 2.86 31.73 -5.94
N SER A 121 3.08 32.99 -5.58
CA SER A 121 3.16 34.09 -6.54
C SER A 121 4.48 34.06 -7.29
N LEU A 122 4.44 34.17 -8.61
CA LEU A 122 5.62 34.24 -9.46
C LEU A 122 6.26 35.63 -9.40
N CYS A 123 7.59 35.69 -9.50
CA CYS A 123 8.34 36.91 -9.80
C CYS A 123 9.04 36.79 -11.16
N ASP A 124 8.92 37.82 -11.98
CA ASP A 124 9.54 37.93 -13.31
C ASP A 124 10.89 38.67 -13.29
N GLN A 125 11.20 39.39 -12.21
CA GLN A 125 12.45 40.12 -12.05
C GLN A 125 13.64 39.18 -11.77
N MET A 126 14.31 38.75 -12.84
CA MET A 126 15.53 37.97 -12.75
C MET A 126 16.59 38.69 -11.91
N GLY A 127 17.04 38.05 -10.83
CA GLY A 127 18.04 38.60 -9.92
C GLY A 127 17.49 39.46 -8.78
N CYS A 128 16.17 39.50 -8.54
CA CYS A 128 15.66 40.10 -7.29
C CYS A 128 15.98 39.26 -6.07
N SER A 129 16.18 39.94 -4.94
CA SER A 129 16.33 39.32 -3.61
C SER A 129 14.99 39.06 -2.93
N CYS A 130 13.91 39.05 -3.72
CA CYS A 130 12.55 38.79 -3.30
C CYS A 130 12.40 37.32 -2.83
N GLU A 131 11.44 37.06 -1.94
CA GLU A 131 11.18 35.72 -1.39
C GLU A 131 10.26 34.85 -2.29
N ARG A 132 10.10 35.22 -3.56
CA ARG A 132 9.20 34.57 -4.52
C ARG A 132 9.95 33.57 -5.43
N PRO A 133 9.30 32.51 -5.93
CA PRO A 133 9.86 31.67 -6.99
C PRO A 133 10.15 32.47 -8.27
N HIS A 134 11.24 32.11 -8.96
CA HIS A 134 11.60 32.70 -10.25
C HIS A 134 11.58 31.63 -11.32
N VAL A 135 11.09 31.99 -12.51
CA VAL A 135 11.09 31.09 -13.67
C VAL A 135 12.36 31.27 -14.46
N ILE A 136 12.94 30.16 -14.89
CA ILE A 136 14.08 30.18 -15.82
C ILE A 136 13.51 30.54 -17.22
N PRO A 137 14.09 31.52 -17.94
CA PRO A 137 13.61 31.94 -19.26
C PRO A 137 13.50 30.79 -20.27
N ASP A 138 12.54 30.90 -21.20
CA ASP A 138 12.29 29.97 -22.31
C ASP A 138 12.05 28.51 -21.91
N ARG A 139 11.59 28.28 -20.67
CA ARG A 139 11.25 26.95 -20.19
C ARG A 139 9.78 26.60 -20.37
N TRP A 140 9.53 25.29 -20.24
CA TRP A 140 8.21 24.71 -20.38
C TRP A 140 7.24 25.29 -19.34
N ARG A 141 6.06 25.70 -19.81
CA ARG A 141 4.95 26.19 -19.00
C ARG A 141 3.63 25.85 -19.65
N LEU A 142 2.59 25.67 -18.84
CA LEU A 142 1.22 25.50 -19.28
C LEU A 142 0.33 26.45 -18.50
N GLN A 143 -0.39 27.33 -19.20
CA GLN A 143 -1.44 28.13 -18.57
C GLN A 143 -2.64 27.21 -18.32
N VAL A 144 -2.95 26.96 -17.05
CA VAL A 144 -3.93 25.94 -16.66
C VAL A 144 -5.32 26.50 -16.41
N ASP A 145 -5.44 27.81 -16.20
CA ASP A 145 -6.72 28.53 -16.11
C ASP A 145 -7.46 28.63 -17.45
N THR A 146 -6.78 28.37 -18.57
CA THR A 146 -7.37 28.36 -19.92
C THR A 146 -7.84 26.99 -20.38
N LEU A 147 -7.61 25.93 -19.59
CA LEU A 147 -8.02 24.57 -19.94
C LEU A 147 -9.54 24.40 -19.83
N GLU A 148 -10.09 23.46 -20.61
CA GLU A 148 -11.51 23.15 -20.54
C GLU A 148 -11.88 22.63 -19.14
N PRO A 149 -12.88 23.23 -18.46
CA PRO A 149 -13.30 22.74 -17.16
C PRO A 149 -13.94 21.36 -17.26
N ILE A 150 -13.43 20.39 -16.52
CA ILE A 150 -13.99 19.04 -16.48
C ILE A 150 -14.60 18.73 -15.09
N PRO A 151 -15.61 17.86 -15.03
CA PRO A 151 -16.04 17.29 -13.75
C PRO A 151 -14.90 16.49 -13.10
N LEU A 152 -14.84 16.48 -11.77
CA LEU A 152 -13.85 15.71 -11.01
C LEU A 152 -14.50 14.95 -9.86
N THR A 153 -13.97 13.77 -9.55
CA THR A 153 -14.28 13.10 -8.28
C THR A 153 -13.41 13.66 -7.19
N VAL A 154 -14.04 14.15 -6.12
CA VAL A 154 -13.36 14.81 -5.00
C VAL A 154 -13.49 13.96 -3.75
N CYS A 155 -12.36 13.74 -3.08
CA CYS A 155 -12.29 13.11 -1.77
C CYS A 155 -12.72 14.11 -0.68
N MET A 156 -13.74 13.75 0.09
CA MET A 156 -14.25 14.52 1.21
C MET A 156 -14.39 13.61 2.44
N ARG A 157 -13.52 13.78 3.44
CA ARG A 157 -13.59 13.07 4.73
C ARG A 157 -13.79 11.54 4.59
N GLY A 158 -13.07 10.91 3.66
CA GLY A 158 -13.16 9.47 3.41
C GLY A 158 -14.33 9.02 2.54
N ARG A 159 -14.99 9.97 1.84
CA ARG A 159 -15.98 9.71 0.80
C ARG A 159 -15.52 10.30 -0.53
N ASN A 160 -16.11 9.83 -1.62
CA ASN A 160 -15.90 10.36 -2.95
C ASN A 160 -17.21 10.90 -3.50
N ILE A 161 -17.16 12.08 -4.09
CA ILE A 161 -18.32 12.69 -4.75
C ILE A 161 -17.85 13.20 -6.10
N ARG A 162 -18.54 12.80 -7.17
CA ARG A 162 -18.33 13.38 -8.50
C ARG A 162 -19.01 14.74 -8.54
N LEU A 163 -18.23 15.79 -8.74
CA LEU A 163 -18.73 17.15 -8.88
C LEU A 163 -18.75 17.52 -10.35
N SER A 164 -19.87 18.10 -10.81
CA SER A 164 -19.90 18.82 -12.07
C SER A 164 -18.98 20.04 -11.99
N HIS A 165 -18.44 20.48 -13.12
CA HIS A 165 -17.61 21.68 -13.16
C HIS A 165 -18.34 22.92 -12.58
N SER A 166 -19.68 22.97 -12.68
CA SER A 166 -20.51 24.07 -12.17
C SER A 166 -20.54 24.15 -10.65
N ASN A 167 -20.33 23.02 -9.99
CA ASN A 167 -20.32 22.91 -8.53
C ASN A 167 -18.91 23.08 -7.96
N ILE A 168 -17.88 23.11 -8.80
CA ILE A 168 -16.49 23.32 -8.40
C ILE A 168 -16.19 24.82 -8.43
N ILE A 169 -15.65 25.32 -7.32
CA ILE A 169 -15.09 26.66 -7.26
C ILE A 169 -13.62 26.57 -7.69
N PRO A 170 -13.20 27.29 -8.75
CA PRO A 170 -11.84 27.18 -9.24
C PRO A 170 -10.82 27.60 -8.19
N THR A 171 -9.91 26.69 -7.88
CA THR A 171 -8.75 26.93 -7.02
C THR A 171 -7.47 26.49 -7.73
N ALA A 172 -6.31 26.88 -7.21
CA ALA A 172 -5.03 26.38 -7.67
C ALA A 172 -4.98 24.84 -7.63
N GLY A 173 -5.60 24.22 -6.62
CA GLY A 173 -5.73 22.76 -6.54
C GLY A 173 -6.51 22.16 -7.70
N TYR A 174 -7.63 22.79 -8.07
CA TYR A 174 -8.43 22.37 -9.23
C TYR A 174 -7.65 22.53 -10.53
N PHE A 175 -7.08 23.71 -10.80
CA PHE A 175 -6.32 23.96 -12.01
C PHE A 175 -5.06 23.09 -12.12
N PHE A 176 -4.42 22.78 -10.99
CA PHE A 176 -3.28 21.87 -10.99
C PHE A 176 -3.70 20.45 -11.35
N ALA A 177 -4.87 19.99 -10.88
CA ALA A 177 -5.44 18.71 -11.28
C ALA A 177 -5.70 18.65 -12.79
N LEU A 178 -6.28 19.71 -13.37
CA LEU A 178 -6.49 19.82 -14.82
C LEU A 178 -5.17 19.75 -15.58
N GLY A 179 -4.17 20.54 -15.15
CA GLY A 179 -2.86 20.56 -15.79
C GLY A 179 -2.18 19.19 -15.77
N LEU A 180 -2.25 18.47 -14.64
CA LEU A 180 -1.66 17.12 -14.52
C LEU A 180 -2.30 16.12 -15.48
N LEU A 181 -3.61 16.21 -15.71
CA LEU A 181 -4.32 15.38 -16.69
C LEU A 181 -3.95 15.78 -18.12
N GLU A 182 -3.96 17.08 -18.43
CA GLU A 182 -3.68 17.61 -19.77
C GLU A 182 -2.29 17.21 -20.29
N VAL A 183 -1.28 17.21 -19.42
CA VAL A 183 0.08 16.83 -19.80
C VAL A 183 0.35 15.33 -19.66
N GLU A 184 -0.69 14.55 -19.36
CA GLU A 184 -0.63 13.11 -19.10
C GLU A 184 0.41 12.74 -18.03
N ALA A 185 0.65 13.63 -17.04
CA ALA A 185 1.54 13.34 -15.93
C ALA A 185 0.98 12.22 -15.04
N VAL A 186 -0.34 12.09 -15.02
CA VAL A 186 -1.09 11.12 -14.24
C VAL A 186 -2.27 10.60 -15.06
N GLN A 187 -2.70 9.36 -14.79
CA GLN A 187 -3.83 8.74 -15.50
C GLN A 187 -5.19 9.23 -14.97
N ALA A 188 -5.25 9.51 -13.67
CA ALA A 188 -6.43 10.01 -12.99
C ALA A 188 -6.03 10.79 -11.74
N VAL A 189 -6.94 11.66 -11.28
CA VAL A 189 -6.75 12.51 -10.10
C VAL A 189 -8.00 12.45 -9.23
N VAL A 190 -7.83 12.17 -7.93
CA VAL A 190 -8.90 12.35 -6.93
C VAL A 190 -8.45 13.40 -5.91
N PRO A 191 -8.69 14.69 -6.19
CA PRO A 191 -8.31 15.79 -5.33
C PRO A 191 -9.09 15.82 -4.02
N THR A 192 -8.57 16.49 -3.00
CA THR A 192 -9.21 16.57 -1.68
C THR A 192 -9.99 17.88 -1.52
N LEU A 193 -11.21 17.80 -0.99
CA LEU A 193 -12.02 18.96 -0.62
C LEU A 193 -11.39 19.68 0.58
N CYS A 194 -11.25 21.01 0.48
CA CYS A 194 -10.77 21.82 1.59
C CYS A 194 -11.72 21.71 2.78
N ARG A 195 -11.17 21.44 3.98
CA ARG A 195 -11.96 21.37 5.23
C ARG A 195 -12.73 22.67 5.50
N PHE A 196 -12.17 23.82 5.11
CA PHE A 196 -12.78 25.12 5.30
C PHE A 196 -13.69 25.52 4.12
N ASN A 197 -13.55 24.85 2.98
CA ASN A 197 -14.33 25.08 1.76
C ASN A 197 -14.45 26.59 1.44
N LEU A 198 -15.68 27.13 1.38
CA LEU A 198 -15.96 28.55 1.12
C LEU A 198 -15.34 29.51 2.15
N ASN A 199 -15.06 29.04 3.36
CA ASN A 199 -14.44 29.82 4.44
C ASN A 199 -12.90 29.71 4.45
N CYS A 200 -12.29 29.13 3.42
CA CYS A 200 -10.85 28.98 3.34
C CYS A 200 -10.18 30.34 3.14
N LYS A 201 -9.30 30.72 4.08
CA LYS A 201 -8.50 31.96 4.01
C LYS A 201 -7.61 32.09 2.76
N HIS A 202 -7.33 30.98 2.07
CA HIS A 202 -6.50 30.97 0.87
C HIS A 202 -7.29 31.21 -0.41
N GLY A 203 -8.63 31.17 -0.37
CA GLY A 203 -9.48 31.43 -1.54
C GLY A 203 -9.05 30.63 -2.78
N CYS A 204 -8.90 31.33 -3.91
CA CYS A 204 -8.46 30.76 -5.19
C CYS A 204 -7.04 30.19 -5.15
N TYR A 205 -6.16 30.65 -4.26
CA TYR A 205 -4.80 30.13 -4.14
C TYR A 205 -4.73 28.76 -3.44
N CYS A 206 -5.84 28.25 -2.88
CA CYS A 206 -5.83 26.99 -2.14
C CYS A 206 -5.43 25.80 -3.04
N LEU A 207 -4.54 24.93 -2.56
CA LEU A 207 -4.16 23.70 -3.27
C LEU A 207 -5.18 22.55 -3.08
N TYR A 208 -6.20 22.78 -2.26
CA TYR A 208 -7.36 21.90 -2.11
C TYR A 208 -8.51 22.41 -2.99
N ILE A 209 -9.48 21.56 -3.29
CA ILE A 209 -10.67 21.95 -4.07
C ILE A 209 -11.73 22.57 -3.16
N HIS A 210 -12.40 23.61 -3.65
CA HIS A 210 -13.60 24.19 -3.06
C HIS A 210 -14.81 23.81 -3.93
N ALA A 211 -15.98 23.68 -3.31
CA ALA A 211 -17.19 23.29 -4.01
C ALA A 211 -18.45 23.87 -3.34
N ASN A 212 -19.48 24.15 -4.14
CA ASN A 212 -20.78 24.57 -3.65
C ASN A 212 -21.64 23.33 -3.30
N ILE A 213 -21.28 22.64 -2.21
CA ILE A 213 -22.01 21.46 -1.74
C ILE A 213 -22.20 21.51 -0.22
N ASP A 214 -23.34 20.97 0.22
CA ASP A 214 -23.58 20.73 1.64
C ASP A 214 -22.78 19.53 2.12
N VAL A 215 -21.98 19.76 3.17
CA VAL A 215 -21.11 18.75 3.76
C VAL A 215 -21.95 17.77 4.58
N THR A 216 -22.37 16.67 3.98
CA THR A 216 -23.07 15.60 4.68
C THR A 216 -22.11 14.71 5.49
N SER A 217 -22.60 14.12 6.58
CA SER A 217 -21.83 13.27 7.52
C SER A 217 -21.31 12.01 6.84
N ALA A 218 -20.05 11.63 7.11
CA ALA A 218 -19.37 10.46 6.55
C ALA A 218 -20.11 9.13 6.79
N ALA A 219 -19.92 8.16 5.89
CA ALA A 219 -20.49 6.82 5.99
C ALA A 219 -19.42 5.97 6.63
N VAL A 220 -19.80 5.22 7.66
CA VAL A 220 -18.94 4.19 8.23
C VAL A 220 -19.19 2.92 7.44
N HIS A 221 -18.11 2.32 6.92
CA HIS A 221 -18.18 1.08 6.18
C HIS A 221 -17.51 -0.03 7.00
N ASN A 222 -18.16 -1.19 7.06
CA ASN A 222 -17.62 -2.37 7.73
C ASN A 222 -16.79 -3.18 6.74
N ALA A 223 -15.78 -3.91 7.23
CA ALA A 223 -14.86 -4.67 6.38
C ALA A 223 -15.53 -5.82 5.61
N ASP A 224 -16.72 -6.29 6.02
CA ASP A 224 -17.50 -7.34 5.35
C ASP A 224 -18.35 -6.81 4.20
N THR A 225 -18.40 -5.49 4.03
CA THR A 225 -19.17 -4.86 2.95
C THR A 225 -18.58 -5.29 1.61
N PRO A 226 -19.34 -5.99 0.74
CA PRO A 226 -18.89 -6.28 -0.61
C PRO A 226 -18.60 -4.98 -1.36
N LEU A 227 -17.51 -4.93 -2.13
CA LEU A 227 -17.12 -3.70 -2.84
C LEU A 227 -18.22 -3.23 -3.81
N ARG A 228 -18.95 -4.16 -4.41
CA ARG A 228 -20.13 -3.88 -5.25
C ARG A 228 -21.22 -3.12 -4.50
N LYS A 229 -21.55 -3.58 -3.29
CA LYS A 229 -22.55 -2.93 -2.42
C LYS A 229 -22.07 -1.58 -1.91
N TRP A 230 -20.77 -1.43 -1.70
CA TRP A 230 -20.18 -0.15 -1.32
C TRP A 230 -20.41 0.94 -2.39
N VAL A 231 -20.33 0.58 -3.68
CA VAL A 231 -20.54 1.53 -4.79
C VAL A 231 -21.96 2.05 -4.90
N GLU A 232 -22.96 1.25 -4.54
CA GLU A 232 -24.38 1.66 -4.53
C GLU A 232 -24.61 2.92 -3.68
N SER A 233 -23.67 3.24 -2.78
CA SER A 233 -23.67 4.43 -1.91
C SER A 233 -23.14 5.72 -2.57
N ASN A 234 -23.06 5.80 -3.91
CA ASN A 234 -22.63 6.95 -4.75
C ASN A 234 -21.13 7.14 -5.05
N SER A 235 -20.31 6.09 -4.95
CA SER A 235 -18.84 6.29 -5.09
C SER A 235 -18.31 6.20 -6.53
N LEU A 236 -18.96 5.48 -7.46
CA LEU A 236 -18.50 5.29 -8.86
C LEU A 236 -19.56 5.65 -9.91
N ASN A 237 -20.41 6.64 -9.64
CA ASN A 237 -21.52 7.02 -10.53
C ASN A 237 -21.08 7.56 -11.91
N PHE A 238 -19.78 7.75 -12.13
CA PHE A 238 -19.21 8.15 -13.42
C PHE A 238 -19.02 6.98 -14.40
N MET A 239 -19.14 5.73 -13.94
CA MET A 239 -19.06 4.52 -14.76
C MET A 239 -20.45 3.97 -15.06
N SER A 240 -20.63 3.34 -16.22
CA SER A 240 -21.87 2.60 -16.51
C SER A 240 -22.00 1.39 -15.57
N LYS A 241 -23.21 0.86 -15.36
CA LYS A 241 -23.40 -0.34 -14.53
C LYS A 241 -22.64 -1.56 -15.05
N GLU A 242 -22.56 -1.70 -16.37
CA GLU A 242 -21.78 -2.76 -17.02
C GLU A 242 -20.29 -2.60 -16.72
N GLU A 243 -19.75 -1.39 -16.87
CA GLU A 243 -18.34 -1.12 -16.59
C GLU A 243 -17.99 -1.27 -15.10
N GLN A 244 -18.89 -0.87 -14.21
CA GLN A 244 -18.76 -1.14 -12.78
C GLN A 244 -18.68 -2.64 -12.51
N ASN A 245 -19.52 -3.43 -13.17
CA ASN A 245 -19.50 -4.88 -13.01
C ASN A 245 -18.17 -5.48 -13.47
N ASP A 246 -17.70 -5.10 -14.67
CA ASP A 246 -16.41 -5.55 -15.21
C ASP A 246 -15.24 -5.20 -14.27
N PHE A 247 -15.26 -3.99 -13.71
CA PHE A 247 -14.24 -3.55 -12.76
C PHE A 247 -14.23 -4.41 -11.49
N PHE A 248 -15.40 -4.72 -10.93
CA PHE A 248 -15.48 -5.56 -9.73
C PHE A 248 -15.21 -7.03 -10.00
N ASP A 249 -15.55 -7.54 -11.18
CA ASP A 249 -15.18 -8.90 -11.58
C ASP A 249 -13.66 -9.02 -11.72
N PHE A 250 -13.01 -8.03 -12.33
CA PHE A 250 -11.55 -7.95 -12.37
C PHE A 250 -10.92 -7.95 -10.98
N LEU A 251 -11.44 -7.17 -10.03
CA LEU A 251 -10.95 -7.17 -8.65
C LEU A 251 -11.17 -8.51 -7.94
N SER A 252 -12.33 -9.14 -8.15
CA SER A 252 -12.69 -10.44 -7.58
C SER A 252 -11.79 -11.56 -8.10
N GLU A 253 -11.47 -11.57 -9.40
CA GLU A 253 -10.49 -12.49 -10.01
C GLU A 253 -9.09 -12.38 -9.36
N ARG A 254 -8.74 -11.18 -8.88
CA ARG A 254 -7.51 -10.90 -8.13
C ARG A 254 -7.63 -11.12 -6.62
N GLY A 255 -8.77 -11.65 -6.16
CA GLY A 255 -9.02 -12.00 -4.76
C GLY A 255 -9.42 -10.80 -3.89
N VAL A 256 -10.07 -9.80 -4.47
CA VAL A 256 -10.51 -8.58 -3.78
C VAL A 256 -12.02 -8.41 -3.97
N GLU A 257 -12.81 -8.93 -3.03
CA GLU A 257 -14.28 -8.95 -3.14
C GLU A 257 -14.96 -7.98 -2.17
N ASN A 258 -14.37 -7.78 -0.99
CA ASN A 258 -14.92 -6.92 0.07
C ASN A 258 -13.92 -5.82 0.52
N VAL A 259 -14.42 -4.88 1.34
CA VAL A 259 -13.63 -3.79 1.92
C VAL A 259 -12.42 -4.33 2.70
N GLY A 260 -12.62 -5.41 3.45
CA GLY A 260 -11.60 -6.12 4.22
C GLY A 260 -10.46 -6.63 3.35
N ASP A 261 -10.76 -7.24 2.21
CA ASP A 261 -9.75 -7.75 1.27
C ASP A 261 -8.82 -6.62 0.80
N LEU A 262 -9.41 -5.48 0.41
CA LEU A 262 -8.63 -4.29 0.03
C LEU A 262 -7.85 -3.71 1.22
N GLN A 263 -8.43 -3.77 2.42
CA GLN A 263 -7.82 -3.39 3.70
C GLN A 263 -6.72 -4.33 4.17
N ILE A 264 -6.56 -5.53 3.63
CA ILE A 264 -5.41 -6.42 3.93
C ILE A 264 -4.36 -6.46 2.83
N LEU A 265 -4.66 -5.99 1.61
CA LEU A 265 -3.65 -5.82 0.54
C LEU A 265 -2.49 -4.88 0.94
N GLY A 266 -1.33 -5.45 1.27
CA GLY A 266 -0.11 -4.68 1.50
C GLY A 266 0.29 -3.81 0.28
N ASP A 267 1.14 -2.81 0.49
CA ASP A 267 1.45 -1.80 -0.53
C ASP A 267 1.99 -2.37 -1.85
N SER A 268 2.88 -3.37 -1.81
CA SER A 268 3.41 -4.02 -3.02
C SER A 268 2.33 -4.76 -3.81
N ALA A 269 1.44 -5.49 -3.11
CA ALA A 269 0.32 -6.20 -3.75
C ALA A 269 -0.67 -5.20 -4.38
N PHE A 270 -0.91 -4.07 -3.71
CA PHE A 270 -1.73 -3.00 -4.25
C PHE A 270 -1.07 -2.31 -5.45
N GLU A 271 0.23 -2.04 -5.42
CA GLU A 271 0.96 -1.50 -6.59
C GLU A 271 1.00 -2.49 -7.76
N SER A 272 1.12 -3.80 -7.48
CA SER A 272 1.01 -4.83 -8.51
C SER A 272 -0.39 -4.90 -9.10
N LEU A 273 -1.43 -4.74 -8.27
CA LEU A 273 -2.81 -4.61 -8.72
C LEU A 273 -2.96 -3.37 -9.62
N LEU A 274 -2.49 -2.21 -9.16
CA LEU A 274 -2.50 -0.95 -9.92
C LEU A 274 -1.81 -1.08 -11.28
N ALA A 275 -0.65 -1.75 -11.34
CA ALA A 275 0.08 -1.96 -12.59
C ALA A 275 -0.67 -2.82 -13.61
N SER A 276 -1.63 -3.63 -13.16
CA SER A 276 -2.47 -4.47 -14.02
C SER A 276 -3.82 -3.86 -14.39
N ILE A 277 -4.15 -2.70 -13.81
CA ILE A 277 -5.44 -2.05 -14.03
C ILE A 277 -5.41 -1.27 -15.36
N PRO A 278 -6.39 -1.50 -16.25
CA PRO A 278 -6.61 -0.66 -17.42
C PRO A 278 -6.77 0.83 -17.06
N SER A 279 -6.20 1.70 -17.89
CA SER A 279 -6.25 3.17 -17.73
C SER A 279 -7.66 3.72 -17.47
N ARG A 280 -8.67 3.18 -18.16
CA ARG A 280 -10.08 3.55 -17.99
C ARG A 280 -10.61 3.41 -16.56
N TRP A 281 -10.01 2.54 -15.74
CA TRP A 281 -10.41 2.31 -14.34
C TRP A 281 -9.49 3.02 -13.34
N ALA A 282 -8.56 3.86 -13.79
CA ALA A 282 -7.62 4.57 -12.92
C ALA A 282 -8.32 5.44 -11.86
N GLU A 283 -9.42 6.12 -12.22
CA GLU A 283 -10.19 6.90 -11.26
C GLU A 283 -10.92 5.99 -10.25
N ALA A 284 -11.50 4.88 -10.71
CA ALA A 284 -12.22 3.93 -9.88
C ALA A 284 -11.32 3.25 -8.84
N ILE A 285 -10.08 2.91 -9.23
CA ILE A 285 -9.11 2.35 -8.29
C ILE A 285 -8.66 3.39 -7.27
N LEU A 286 -8.50 4.66 -7.65
CA LEU A 286 -8.16 5.72 -6.70
C LEU A 286 -9.26 5.92 -5.66
N VAL A 287 -10.51 5.94 -6.10
CA VAL A 287 -11.69 6.03 -5.24
C VAL A 287 -11.75 4.86 -4.26
N THR A 288 -11.63 3.63 -4.75
CA THR A 288 -11.66 2.42 -3.90
C THR A 288 -10.44 2.32 -3.00
N SER A 289 -9.27 2.81 -3.42
CA SER A 289 -8.03 2.77 -2.63
C SER A 289 -8.14 3.46 -1.27
N GLN A 290 -9.09 4.39 -1.09
CA GLN A 290 -9.33 5.03 0.20
C GLN A 290 -9.72 4.03 1.29
N LEU A 291 -10.40 2.95 0.89
CA LEU A 291 -10.81 1.88 1.78
C LEU A 291 -9.60 1.16 2.37
N ARG A 292 -8.41 1.26 1.76
CA ARG A 292 -7.15 0.69 2.28
C ARG A 292 -6.73 1.26 3.63
N ASN A 293 -7.17 2.47 3.98
CA ASN A 293 -6.87 3.01 5.30
C ASN A 293 -7.74 2.28 6.32
N PHE A 294 -7.10 1.54 7.23
CA PHE A 294 -7.82 0.93 8.33
C PHE A 294 -8.37 2.02 9.25
N ASP A 295 -9.67 1.96 9.51
CA ASP A 295 -10.24 2.76 10.58
C ASP A 295 -9.71 2.24 11.93
N THR A 296 -8.67 2.87 12.45
CA THR A 296 -8.11 2.55 13.77
C THR A 296 -9.14 2.66 14.89
N LYS A 297 -10.27 3.35 14.64
CA LYS A 297 -11.38 3.46 15.58
C LYS A 297 -12.41 2.35 15.43
N ALA A 298 -12.39 1.56 14.35
CA ALA A 298 -13.29 0.43 14.17
C ALA A 298 -13.12 -0.59 15.29
N PHE A 299 -14.23 -1.19 15.72
CA PHE A 299 -14.20 -2.26 16.70
C PHE A 299 -13.48 -3.47 16.10
N LEU A 300 -12.46 -3.95 16.82
CA LEU A 300 -11.63 -5.07 16.38
C LEU A 300 -12.48 -6.32 16.18
N LYS A 301 -13.47 -6.55 17.04
CA LYS A 301 -14.39 -7.69 16.92
C LYS A 301 -15.12 -7.69 15.58
N ASP A 302 -15.63 -6.54 15.16
CA ASP A 302 -16.38 -6.41 13.91
C ASP A 302 -15.47 -6.63 12.70
N VAL A 303 -14.26 -6.07 12.74
CA VAL A 303 -13.22 -6.29 11.73
C VAL A 303 -12.82 -7.76 11.65
N LEU A 304 -12.56 -8.41 12.78
CA LEU A 304 -12.18 -9.82 12.80
C LEU A 304 -13.30 -10.70 12.21
N MET A 305 -14.56 -10.39 12.51
CA MET A 305 -15.73 -11.10 11.97
C MET A 305 -15.84 -11.05 10.44
N THR A 306 -15.14 -10.14 9.76
CA THR A 306 -15.14 -10.05 8.29
C THR A 306 -14.16 -11.02 7.65
N PHE A 307 -13.22 -11.56 8.42
CA PHE A 307 -12.28 -12.55 7.93
C PHE A 307 -12.96 -13.91 7.82
N PRO A 308 -12.71 -14.66 6.74
CA PRO A 308 -13.23 -16.01 6.60
C PRO A 308 -12.94 -16.85 7.85
N ARG A 309 -13.96 -17.53 8.36
CA ARG A 309 -13.92 -18.48 9.50
C ARG A 309 -13.81 -17.88 10.89
N ILE A 310 -13.66 -16.58 11.05
CA ILE A 310 -13.85 -15.97 12.38
C ILE A 310 -15.34 -15.90 12.67
N LYS A 311 -15.77 -16.51 13.78
CA LYS A 311 -17.16 -16.55 14.24
C LYS A 311 -17.24 -16.11 15.70
N PRO A 312 -18.38 -15.55 16.15
CA PRO A 312 -18.56 -15.21 17.55
C PRO A 312 -18.74 -16.50 18.39
N PRO A 313 -18.36 -16.49 19.68
CA PRO A 313 -17.79 -15.37 20.41
C PRO A 313 -16.28 -15.23 20.20
N ILE A 314 -15.83 -14.02 19.83
CA ILE A 314 -14.42 -13.66 19.80
C ILE A 314 -14.04 -13.14 21.19
N GLN A 315 -13.07 -13.80 21.83
CA GLN A 315 -12.46 -13.29 23.05
C GLN A 315 -11.28 -12.38 22.68
N LEU A 316 -11.32 -11.16 23.19
CA LEU A 316 -10.26 -10.17 23.02
C LEU A 316 -9.60 -9.88 24.37
N PRO A 317 -8.31 -9.52 24.40
CA PRO A 317 -7.65 -9.06 25.61
C PRO A 317 -8.34 -7.82 26.19
N ASP A 318 -8.34 -7.70 27.52
CA ASP A 318 -8.83 -6.50 28.19
C ASP A 318 -8.09 -5.25 27.68
N GLY A 319 -8.86 -4.23 27.32
CA GLY A 319 -8.33 -2.99 26.75
C GLY A 319 -8.02 -3.04 25.25
N VAL A 320 -8.19 -4.18 24.57
CA VAL A 320 -8.04 -4.30 23.11
C VAL A 320 -9.41 -4.41 22.45
N GLN A 321 -10.07 -3.27 22.22
CA GLN A 321 -11.42 -3.25 21.63
C GLN A 321 -11.46 -2.72 20.21
N ARG A 322 -10.48 -1.90 19.81
CA ARG A 322 -10.39 -1.30 18.48
C ARG A 322 -9.16 -1.78 17.74
N VAL A 323 -9.17 -1.64 16.42
CA VAL A 323 -7.98 -1.96 15.59
C VAL A 323 -6.76 -1.18 16.07
N GLY A 324 -6.92 0.11 16.40
CA GLY A 324 -5.83 0.93 16.93
C GLY A 324 -5.25 0.42 18.25
N ASP A 325 -6.04 -0.27 19.08
CA ASP A 325 -5.56 -0.87 20.33
C ASP A 325 -4.71 -2.11 20.03
N LEU A 326 -5.15 -2.94 19.07
CA LEU A 326 -4.39 -4.08 18.58
C LEU A 326 -3.03 -3.64 18.02
N LEU A 327 -3.01 -2.56 17.24
CA LEU A 327 -1.77 -2.05 16.64
C LEU A 327 -0.79 -1.51 17.69
N LYS A 328 -1.30 -0.89 18.76
CA LYS A 328 -0.49 -0.38 19.88
C LYS A 328 -0.08 -1.45 20.89
N MET A 329 -0.71 -2.63 20.86
CA MET A 329 -0.43 -3.71 21.79
C MET A 329 1.04 -4.14 21.67
N PRO A 330 1.81 -4.23 22.78
CA PRO A 330 3.17 -4.72 22.73
C PRO A 330 3.23 -6.16 22.23
N GLN A 331 4.25 -6.51 21.44
CA GLN A 331 4.41 -7.85 20.86
C GLN A 331 4.45 -8.95 21.95
N THR A 332 5.09 -8.67 23.09
CA THR A 332 5.15 -9.58 24.24
C THR A 332 3.76 -9.89 24.79
N LEU A 333 2.93 -8.86 24.99
CA LEU A 333 1.57 -8.99 25.48
C LEU A 333 0.68 -9.67 24.44
N PHE A 334 0.83 -9.31 23.17
CA PHE A 334 0.10 -9.90 22.05
C PHE A 334 0.26 -11.41 22.03
N TYR A 335 1.48 -11.93 22.18
CA TYR A 335 1.71 -13.37 22.15
C TYR A 335 1.50 -14.09 23.47
N HIS A 336 1.33 -13.39 24.60
CA HIS A 336 0.94 -14.01 25.87
C HIS A 336 -0.55 -14.30 25.96
N PHE A 337 -1.37 -13.61 25.17
CA PHE A 337 -2.81 -13.84 25.17
C PHE A 337 -3.19 -15.14 24.45
N HIS A 338 -4.16 -15.87 25.02
CA HIS A 338 -4.70 -17.10 24.43
C HIS A 338 -5.67 -16.80 23.28
N TRP A 339 -5.13 -16.51 22.11
CA TRP A 339 -5.92 -16.36 20.89
C TRP A 339 -6.41 -17.71 20.36
N LEU A 340 -7.62 -17.73 19.78
CA LEU A 340 -7.99 -18.79 18.85
C LEU A 340 -7.07 -18.73 17.62
N PRO A 341 -6.62 -19.86 17.05
CA PRO A 341 -5.61 -19.85 15.98
C PRO A 341 -5.96 -18.97 14.76
N HIS A 342 -7.21 -18.98 14.32
CA HIS A 342 -7.66 -18.11 13.22
C HIS A 342 -7.69 -16.64 13.60
N VAL A 343 -8.04 -16.32 14.85
CA VAL A 343 -8.02 -14.94 15.36
C VAL A 343 -6.58 -14.44 15.49
N LEU A 344 -5.65 -15.28 15.98
CA LEU A 344 -4.23 -14.95 16.03
C LEU A 344 -3.70 -14.61 14.64
N ASN A 345 -3.95 -15.50 13.67
CA ASN A 345 -3.49 -15.32 12.29
C ASN A 345 -4.01 -14.01 11.69
N THR A 346 -5.31 -13.74 11.84
CA THR A 346 -5.89 -12.48 11.36
C THR A 346 -5.32 -11.26 12.07
N CYS A 347 -5.15 -11.31 13.39
CA CYS A 347 -4.53 -10.22 14.13
C CYS A 347 -3.07 -10.00 13.70
N GLU A 348 -2.31 -11.07 13.42
CA GLU A 348 -0.96 -10.97 12.85
C GLU A 348 -0.97 -10.30 11.48
N ILE A 349 -1.91 -10.65 10.59
CA ILE A 349 -2.08 -10.01 9.26
C ILE A 349 -2.37 -8.51 9.42
N ILE A 350 -3.32 -8.15 10.29
CA ILE A 350 -3.65 -6.75 10.58
C ILE A 350 -2.42 -6.03 11.11
N ARG A 351 -1.68 -6.61 12.06
CA ARG A 351 -0.49 -5.98 12.63
C ARG A 351 0.63 -5.84 11.61
N ALA A 352 0.96 -6.88 10.86
CA ALA A 352 2.04 -6.90 9.88
C ALA A 352 1.89 -5.79 8.82
N ARG A 353 0.65 -5.46 8.45
CA ARG A 353 0.37 -4.36 7.51
C ARG A 353 0.63 -2.96 8.09
N PHE A 354 0.46 -2.75 9.40
CA PHE A 354 0.48 -1.41 10.03
C PHE A 354 1.58 -1.23 11.07
N ASP A 355 2.41 -2.24 11.31
CA ASP A 355 3.57 -2.09 12.18
C ASP A 355 4.60 -1.20 11.48
N PHE A 356 4.74 0.04 11.98
CA PHE A 356 5.65 1.04 11.45
C PHE A 356 7.13 0.70 11.75
N ASP A 357 7.38 -0.29 12.61
CA ASP A 357 8.68 -0.89 12.89
C ASP A 357 8.72 -2.32 12.32
N GLU A 358 8.81 -2.45 10.99
CA GLU A 358 9.07 -3.71 10.29
C GLU A 358 10.43 -4.31 10.71
N LYS A 359 10.47 -4.96 11.87
CA LYS A 359 11.55 -5.87 12.24
C LYS A 359 11.12 -7.27 11.84
N TYR A 360 11.69 -7.79 10.76
CA TYR A 360 11.52 -9.19 10.40
C TYR A 360 11.87 -10.06 11.61
N LYS A 361 11.09 -11.11 11.84
CA LYS A 361 11.35 -12.00 12.97
C LYS A 361 12.60 -12.84 12.66
N VAL A 362 13.72 -12.45 13.28
CA VAL A 362 14.98 -13.19 13.26
C VAL A 362 15.14 -13.99 14.53
N THR A 363 15.10 -15.32 14.40
CA THR A 363 15.39 -16.24 15.48
C THR A 363 16.86 -16.66 15.42
N ARG A 364 17.61 -16.47 16.52
CA ARG A 364 18.96 -17.03 16.65
C ARG A 364 18.86 -18.49 17.07
N LEU A 365 19.35 -19.41 16.25
CA LEU A 365 19.26 -20.85 16.51
C LEU A 365 19.98 -21.26 17.80
N SER A 366 21.03 -20.56 18.18
CA SER A 366 21.76 -20.80 19.45
C SER A 366 20.96 -20.49 20.71
N LYS A 367 19.82 -19.78 20.58
CA LYS A 367 18.90 -19.49 21.69
C LYS A 367 17.68 -20.40 21.71
N GLU A 368 17.51 -21.23 20.69
CA GLU A 368 16.41 -22.18 20.62
C GLU A 368 16.70 -23.39 21.53
N PRO A 369 15.66 -23.97 22.16
CA PRO A 369 15.79 -25.27 22.84
C PRO A 369 16.31 -26.34 21.88
N ALA A 370 17.12 -27.28 22.39
CA ALA A 370 17.76 -28.32 21.56
C ALA A 370 16.75 -29.23 20.83
N ASP A 371 15.53 -29.34 21.35
CA ASP A 371 14.45 -30.15 20.78
C ASP A 371 13.41 -29.30 20.01
N SER A 372 13.67 -28.01 19.80
CA SER A 372 12.74 -27.11 19.12
C SER A 372 12.52 -27.53 17.66
N PHE A 373 11.36 -27.16 17.12
CA PHE A 373 11.00 -27.44 15.73
C PHE A 373 12.03 -26.86 14.75
N LEU A 374 12.54 -25.64 15.00
CA LEU A 374 13.53 -25.01 14.12
C LEU A 374 14.88 -25.73 14.17
N VAL A 375 15.29 -26.22 15.35
CA VAL A 375 16.52 -27.03 15.49
C VAL A 375 16.39 -28.35 14.75
N ARG A 376 15.27 -29.07 14.91
CA ARG A 376 15.01 -30.33 14.19
C ARG A 376 15.00 -30.15 12.66
N VAL A 377 14.38 -29.09 12.17
CA VAL A 377 14.40 -28.77 10.72
C VAL A 377 15.84 -28.49 10.26
N THR A 378 16.61 -27.75 11.06
CA THR A 378 18.02 -27.46 10.79
C THR A 378 18.85 -28.75 10.72
N ASP A 379 18.60 -29.70 11.61
CA ASP A 379 19.27 -31.00 11.62
C ASP A 379 18.91 -31.84 10.38
N ILE A 380 17.66 -31.78 9.92
CA ILE A 380 17.26 -32.45 8.66
C ILE A 380 18.01 -31.84 7.47
N ILE A 381 18.11 -30.52 7.39
CA ILE A 381 18.84 -29.82 6.32
C ILE A 381 20.32 -30.22 6.33
N ASN A 382 20.95 -30.16 7.50
CA ASN A 382 22.37 -30.50 7.66
C ASN A 382 22.64 -31.99 7.39
N GLY A 383 21.80 -32.87 7.94
CA GLY A 383 21.90 -34.32 7.75
C GLY A 383 21.70 -34.73 6.30
N PHE A 384 20.74 -34.13 5.59
CA PHE A 384 20.55 -34.38 4.17
C PHE A 384 21.78 -33.99 3.35
N ARG A 385 22.38 -32.82 3.63
CA ARG A 385 23.59 -32.36 2.95
C ARG A 385 24.80 -33.27 3.20
N ALA A 386 24.96 -33.76 4.42
CA ALA A 386 26.09 -34.61 4.79
C ALA A 386 25.97 -36.03 4.22
N LEU A 387 24.76 -36.61 4.24
CA LEU A 387 24.56 -38.04 4.00
C LEU A 387 23.91 -38.37 2.64
N HIS A 388 23.16 -37.43 2.04
CA HIS A 388 22.27 -37.73 0.91
C HIS A 388 22.50 -36.83 -0.32
N ALA A 389 23.37 -35.83 -0.24
CA ALA A 389 23.67 -34.95 -1.38
C ALA A 389 24.55 -35.66 -2.42
N HIS A 390 23.95 -36.13 -3.52
CA HIS A 390 24.68 -36.81 -4.58
C HIS A 390 25.57 -35.85 -5.39
N CYS A 391 26.75 -36.30 -5.81
CA CYS A 391 27.73 -35.48 -6.55
C CYS A 391 27.22 -35.00 -7.92
N SER A 392 26.30 -35.74 -8.54
CA SER A 392 25.68 -35.38 -9.83
C SER A 392 24.78 -34.14 -9.74
N TRP A 393 24.16 -33.87 -8.58
CA TRP A 393 23.37 -32.64 -8.37
C TRP A 393 24.25 -31.39 -8.37
N ARG A 394 25.55 -31.58 -8.16
CA ARG A 394 26.54 -30.53 -8.27
C ARG A 394 27.19 -30.44 -9.66
N LYS A 395 26.68 -31.19 -10.65
CA LYS A 395 27.33 -31.41 -11.95
C LYS A 395 28.81 -31.80 -11.79
N HIS A 396 29.11 -32.65 -10.80
CA HIS A 396 30.46 -33.07 -10.43
C HIS A 396 31.40 -31.95 -9.92
N ASN A 397 30.88 -30.73 -9.65
CA ASN A 397 31.64 -29.67 -9.01
C ASN A 397 31.35 -29.64 -7.49
N PRO A 398 32.26 -30.11 -6.61
CA PRO A 398 32.00 -30.17 -5.18
C PRO A 398 31.69 -28.81 -4.53
N HIS A 399 32.14 -27.71 -5.13
CA HIS A 399 31.92 -26.33 -4.65
C HIS A 399 30.57 -25.74 -5.07
N ARG A 400 29.82 -26.40 -5.96
CA ARG A 400 28.51 -25.89 -6.41
C ARG A 400 27.49 -25.95 -5.29
N THR A 401 26.78 -24.85 -5.06
CA THR A 401 25.71 -24.75 -4.06
C THR A 401 24.55 -25.70 -4.38
N VAL A 402 24.16 -26.49 -3.37
CA VAL A 402 22.89 -27.23 -3.36
C VAL A 402 21.94 -26.44 -2.47
N VAL A 403 20.93 -25.83 -3.10
CA VAL A 403 19.81 -25.20 -2.42
C VAL A 403 18.85 -26.32 -2.03
N THR A 404 18.45 -26.32 -0.76
CA THR A 404 17.58 -27.32 -0.15
C THR A 404 16.34 -26.61 0.38
N SER A 405 15.17 -27.11 0.02
CA SER A 405 13.90 -26.64 0.53
C SER A 405 13.21 -27.76 1.30
N ILE A 406 12.59 -27.43 2.42
CA ILE A 406 11.72 -28.36 3.16
C ILE A 406 10.32 -27.79 3.18
N LEU A 407 9.35 -28.56 2.70
CA LEU A 407 7.94 -28.25 2.86
C LEU A 407 7.36 -29.13 3.94
N THR A 408 6.70 -28.52 4.91
CA THR A 408 5.89 -29.26 5.88
C THR A 408 4.43 -29.24 5.46
N TYR A 409 3.74 -30.33 5.77
CA TYR A 409 2.34 -30.51 5.43
C TYR A 409 1.66 -31.40 6.47
N VAL A 410 0.32 -31.41 6.46
CA VAL A 410 -0.48 -32.23 7.36
C VAL A 410 -1.31 -33.25 6.59
N ASP A 411 -1.67 -34.35 7.25
CA ASP A 411 -2.71 -35.23 6.74
C ASP A 411 -4.06 -34.53 6.84
N VAL A 412 -4.65 -34.24 5.69
CA VAL A 412 -5.88 -33.47 5.58
C VAL A 412 -7.10 -34.17 6.17
N ARG A 413 -7.13 -35.51 6.12
CA ARG A 413 -8.23 -36.31 6.68
C ARG A 413 -8.22 -36.29 8.21
N GLY A 414 -7.03 -36.23 8.81
CA GLY A 414 -6.84 -36.11 10.24
C GLY A 414 -6.82 -34.66 10.75
N CYS A 415 -6.77 -33.67 9.85
CA CYS A 415 -6.57 -32.27 10.22
C CYS A 415 -7.89 -31.60 10.63
N GLN A 416 -8.11 -31.45 11.93
CA GLN A 416 -9.29 -30.76 12.45
C GLN A 416 -9.14 -29.24 12.56
N CYS A 417 -7.95 -28.69 12.29
CA CYS A 417 -7.65 -27.24 12.41
C CYS A 417 -8.36 -26.34 11.38
N GLY A 418 -9.38 -26.84 10.68
CA GLY A 418 -10.24 -26.08 9.79
C GLY A 418 -11.62 -26.70 9.55
N LEU A 419 -11.99 -27.74 10.29
CA LEU A 419 -13.33 -28.30 10.21
C LEU A 419 -14.29 -27.32 10.90
N LEU A 420 -15.27 -26.84 10.12
CA LEU A 420 -16.39 -26.08 10.67
C LEU A 420 -17.16 -26.99 11.65
N PRO A 421 -17.79 -26.43 12.70
CA PRO A 421 -18.72 -27.18 13.52
C PRO A 421 -19.79 -27.85 12.63
N PRO A 422 -20.23 -29.08 12.96
CA PRO A 422 -21.29 -29.74 12.20
C PRO A 422 -22.52 -28.82 12.11
N GLY A 423 -22.97 -28.52 10.89
CA GLY A 423 -24.15 -27.68 10.61
C GLY A 423 -23.90 -26.30 9.97
N SER A 424 -22.68 -25.95 9.57
CA SER A 424 -22.41 -24.67 8.89
C SER A 424 -22.99 -24.62 7.46
N PRO A 425 -23.69 -23.57 7.03
CA PRO A 425 -24.30 -23.47 5.69
C PRO A 425 -23.29 -23.32 4.54
N LEU A 426 -22.01 -23.07 4.85
CA LEU A 426 -20.88 -23.13 3.90
C LEU A 426 -20.42 -24.58 3.59
N ARG A 427 -21.11 -25.59 4.12
CA ARG A 427 -20.85 -27.03 3.88
C ARG A 427 -21.51 -27.52 2.59
N GLY A 428 -21.78 -26.63 1.64
CA GLY A 428 -22.35 -26.96 0.33
C GLY A 428 -21.24 -27.03 -0.71
N GLY A 429 -20.89 -28.23 -1.15
CA GLY A 429 -20.10 -28.43 -2.39
C GLY A 429 -19.07 -29.56 -2.33
N ASP A 430 -18.14 -29.53 -1.38
CA ASP A 430 -16.84 -30.21 -1.56
C ASP A 430 -16.55 -31.36 -0.57
N GLU A 431 -17.52 -31.84 0.22
CA GLU A 431 -17.28 -33.00 1.12
C GLU A 431 -17.10 -34.31 0.35
N ASP A 432 -17.57 -34.40 -0.90
CA ASP A 432 -17.32 -35.56 -1.76
C ASP A 432 -15.86 -35.61 -2.28
N ASP A 433 -15.13 -34.49 -2.26
CA ASP A 433 -13.75 -34.41 -2.80
C ASP A 433 -12.68 -34.78 -1.75
N ASP A 434 -12.95 -34.59 -0.46
CA ASP A 434 -12.02 -34.98 0.63
C ASP A 434 -11.84 -36.52 0.73
N ASN A 435 -12.84 -37.28 0.25
CA ASN A 435 -12.77 -38.74 0.13
C ASN A 435 -11.97 -39.22 -1.10
N ALA A 436 -11.67 -38.34 -2.06
CA ALA A 436 -10.94 -38.69 -3.29
C ALA A 436 -9.42 -38.79 -3.09
N PHE A 437 -8.86 -38.22 -2.01
CA PHE A 437 -7.41 -38.25 -1.77
C PHE A 437 -6.96 -39.53 -1.06
N PRO A 438 -5.87 -40.19 -1.51
CA PRO A 438 -5.37 -41.39 -0.86
C PRO A 438 -4.97 -41.10 0.59
N ALA A 439 -5.30 -42.02 1.51
CA ALA A 439 -4.86 -41.93 2.89
C ALA A 439 -3.33 -42.00 2.96
N LEU A 440 -2.71 -41.03 3.64
CA LEU A 440 -1.27 -41.05 3.83
C LEU A 440 -0.91 -42.07 4.94
N PRO A 441 0.15 -42.88 4.78
CA PRO A 441 0.55 -43.87 5.77
C PRO A 441 0.87 -43.21 7.11
N SER A 442 0.50 -43.82 8.25
CA SER A 442 0.70 -43.23 9.58
C SER A 442 2.15 -42.78 9.82
N ILE A 443 2.35 -41.63 10.50
CA ILE A 443 3.69 -41.12 10.82
C ILE A 443 4.34 -42.07 11.84
N PRO A 444 5.51 -42.66 11.55
CA PRO A 444 6.21 -43.51 12.50
C PRO A 444 6.52 -42.77 13.81
N PRO A 445 6.44 -43.43 14.97
CA PRO A 445 6.93 -42.86 16.23
C PRO A 445 8.40 -42.46 16.08
N GLY A 446 8.72 -41.17 16.30
CA GLY A 446 10.08 -40.62 16.11
C GLY A 446 10.32 -39.89 14.79
N ALA A 447 9.43 -39.99 13.80
CA ALA A 447 9.53 -39.24 12.54
C ALA A 447 8.81 -37.87 12.58
N ALA A 448 8.11 -37.56 13.67
CA ALA A 448 7.40 -36.30 13.84
C ALA A 448 8.37 -35.14 14.10
N ILE A 449 8.40 -34.17 13.19
CA ILE A 449 9.27 -32.99 13.27
C ILE A 449 8.81 -31.98 14.34
N GLY A 450 7.59 -32.11 14.84
CA GLY A 450 6.99 -31.18 15.81
C GLY A 450 6.21 -30.06 15.11
N LEU A 451 6.02 -28.95 15.83
CA LEU A 451 5.26 -27.78 15.38
C LEU A 451 6.07 -26.51 15.66
N PRO A 452 6.07 -25.52 14.75
CA PRO A 452 6.64 -24.23 15.08
C PRO A 452 5.87 -23.59 16.22
N GLU A 453 6.56 -22.82 17.06
CA GLU A 453 5.90 -21.96 18.03
C GLU A 453 4.85 -21.09 17.33
N ARG A 454 3.64 -21.06 17.91
CA ARG A 454 2.53 -20.22 17.44
C ARG A 454 2.07 -20.57 16.02
N SER A 455 2.13 -21.85 15.66
CA SER A 455 1.49 -22.34 14.43
C SER A 455 -0.02 -22.23 14.54
N TRP A 456 -0.69 -21.78 13.47
CA TRP A 456 -2.15 -21.75 13.41
C TRP A 456 -2.77 -23.16 13.30
N CYS A 457 -1.97 -24.16 12.94
CA CYS A 457 -2.42 -25.55 12.84
C CYS A 457 -1.63 -26.43 13.82
N THR A 458 -2.34 -27.13 14.69
CA THR A 458 -1.77 -28.01 15.74
C THR A 458 -1.60 -29.47 15.30
N CYS A 459 -1.95 -29.82 14.05
CA CYS A 459 -1.88 -31.19 13.55
C CYS A 459 -0.44 -31.64 13.27
N ALA A 460 -0.14 -32.92 13.49
CA ALA A 460 1.20 -33.47 13.26
C ALA A 460 1.74 -33.17 11.86
N ARG A 461 2.99 -32.72 11.78
CA ARG A 461 3.66 -32.35 10.53
C ARG A 461 4.39 -33.54 9.91
N ARG A 462 4.17 -33.71 8.62
CA ARG A 462 5.05 -34.43 7.69
C ARG A 462 5.93 -33.41 6.98
N TRP A 463 6.98 -33.88 6.33
CA TRP A 463 7.88 -33.02 5.58
C TRP A 463 8.40 -33.70 4.32
N GLU A 464 8.65 -32.91 3.28
CA GLU A 464 9.36 -33.33 2.08
C GLU A 464 10.54 -32.40 1.81
N VAL A 465 11.67 -32.99 1.44
CA VAL A 465 12.87 -32.27 0.98
C VAL A 465 12.87 -32.21 -0.53
N GLY A 466 13.11 -31.01 -1.07
CA GLY A 466 13.46 -30.77 -2.46
C GLY A 466 14.84 -30.13 -2.57
N VAL A 467 15.57 -30.46 -3.62
CA VAL A 467 16.85 -29.82 -3.96
C VAL A 467 16.76 -29.20 -5.34
N ASN A 468 17.53 -28.14 -5.60
CA ASN A 468 17.62 -27.61 -6.95
C ASN A 468 18.30 -28.64 -7.87
N TYR A 469 17.80 -28.75 -9.09
CA TYR A 469 18.43 -29.55 -10.12
C TYR A 469 18.54 -28.73 -11.40
N GLU A 470 19.70 -28.82 -12.04
CA GLU A 470 19.99 -28.06 -13.23
C GLU A 470 20.29 -28.95 -14.42
N LEU A 471 19.71 -28.60 -15.55
CA LEU A 471 20.01 -29.23 -16.83
C LEU A 471 21.09 -28.47 -17.59
N SER A 472 21.57 -29.06 -18.69
CA SER A 472 22.45 -28.38 -19.65
C SER A 472 21.72 -27.24 -20.37
N THR A 473 20.40 -27.38 -20.57
CA THR A 473 19.51 -26.31 -21.01
C THR A 473 18.92 -25.57 -19.80
N PRO A 474 19.14 -24.25 -19.68
CA PRO A 474 18.67 -23.48 -18.51
C PRO A 474 17.16 -23.57 -18.28
N SER A 475 16.36 -23.64 -19.34
CA SER A 475 14.89 -23.71 -19.29
C SER A 475 14.33 -24.99 -18.66
N GLY A 476 15.12 -26.06 -18.59
CA GLY A 476 14.73 -27.32 -17.96
C GLY A 476 15.09 -27.41 -16.46
N SER A 477 15.83 -26.43 -15.94
CA SER A 477 16.25 -26.42 -14.54
C SER A 477 15.08 -26.15 -13.60
N ARG A 478 15.12 -26.72 -12.40
CA ARG A 478 14.08 -26.60 -11.38
C ARG A 478 14.67 -26.16 -10.05
N CYS A 479 14.00 -25.21 -9.40
CA CYS A 479 14.35 -24.78 -8.05
C CYS A 479 13.94 -25.83 -7.02
N SER A 480 14.53 -25.78 -5.83
CA SER A 480 14.29 -26.75 -4.76
C SER A 480 12.83 -26.74 -4.29
N GLU A 481 12.19 -25.59 -4.25
CA GLU A 481 10.78 -25.40 -3.89
C GLU A 481 9.86 -26.11 -4.88
N GLN A 482 10.13 -25.99 -6.18
CA GLN A 482 9.36 -26.66 -7.23
C GLN A 482 9.49 -28.18 -7.13
N ASN A 483 10.68 -28.68 -6.83
CA ASN A 483 10.90 -30.12 -6.68
C ASN A 483 10.23 -30.66 -5.42
N ALA A 484 10.27 -29.93 -4.30
CA ALA A 484 9.54 -30.29 -3.09
C ALA A 484 8.02 -30.34 -3.35
N MET A 485 7.45 -29.32 -3.98
CA MET A 485 6.03 -29.30 -4.38
C MET A 485 5.69 -30.41 -5.38
N GLY A 486 6.55 -30.68 -6.36
CA GLY A 486 6.36 -31.75 -7.34
C GLY A 486 6.32 -33.13 -6.67
N LYS A 487 7.14 -33.33 -5.63
CA LYS A 487 7.09 -34.54 -4.81
C LYS A 487 5.78 -34.66 -4.04
N LEU A 488 5.31 -33.59 -3.40
CA LEU A 488 4.01 -33.57 -2.74
C LEU A 488 2.88 -33.91 -3.72
N ALA A 489 2.89 -33.31 -4.92
CA ALA A 489 1.92 -33.60 -5.96
C ALA A 489 1.95 -35.08 -6.39
N SER A 490 3.15 -35.68 -6.53
CA SER A 490 3.29 -37.12 -6.86
C SER A 490 2.76 -38.05 -5.77
N LEU A 491 2.72 -37.59 -4.52
CA LEU A 491 2.15 -38.30 -3.38
C LEU A 491 0.62 -38.10 -3.27
N GLY A 492 0.00 -37.36 -4.21
CA GLY A 492 -1.41 -37.02 -4.15
C GLY A 492 -1.75 -36.05 -3.01
N VAL A 493 -0.76 -35.33 -2.49
CA VAL A 493 -0.94 -34.39 -1.39
C VAL A 493 -1.50 -33.08 -1.94
N PRO A 494 -2.69 -32.63 -1.49
CA PRO A 494 -3.27 -31.38 -1.99
C PRO A 494 -2.45 -30.17 -1.53
N THR A 495 -2.44 -29.11 -2.34
CA THR A 495 -1.71 -27.86 -2.08
C THR A 495 -2.08 -27.22 -0.74
N TRP A 496 -3.36 -27.27 -0.38
CA TRP A 496 -3.87 -26.73 0.88
C TRP A 496 -3.42 -27.52 2.14
N SER A 497 -2.76 -28.67 2.00
CA SER A 497 -2.15 -29.38 3.14
C SER A 497 -0.87 -28.73 3.66
N VAL A 498 -0.23 -27.86 2.87
CA VAL A 498 1.06 -27.24 3.16
C VAL A 498 0.93 -26.26 4.33
N ARG A 499 1.98 -26.14 5.15
CA ARG A 499 1.98 -25.29 6.36
C ARG A 499 3.20 -24.39 6.45
N GLU A 500 4.39 -24.93 6.25
CA GLU A 500 5.63 -24.18 6.36
C GLU A 500 6.55 -24.51 5.17
N LEU A 501 7.29 -23.50 4.71
CA LEU A 501 8.37 -23.65 3.72
C LEU A 501 9.68 -23.20 4.36
N PHE A 502 10.71 -24.01 4.24
CA PHE A 502 12.07 -23.70 4.62
C PHE A 502 12.94 -23.62 3.38
N VAL A 503 13.80 -22.61 3.29
CA VAL A 503 14.75 -22.45 2.18
C VAL A 503 16.15 -22.23 2.74
N HIS A 504 17.07 -23.09 2.33
CA HIS A 504 18.48 -23.03 2.72
C HIS A 504 19.37 -23.20 1.49
N GLY A 505 20.48 -22.47 1.46
CA GLY A 505 21.55 -22.75 0.51
C GLY A 505 22.83 -22.02 0.88
N SER A 506 23.92 -22.45 0.27
CA SER A 506 25.24 -21.88 0.48
C SER A 506 25.41 -20.61 -0.35
N SER A 507 25.44 -19.46 0.30
CA SER A 507 25.91 -18.20 -0.28
C SER A 507 27.24 -17.82 0.37
N GLU A 508 28.17 -17.26 -0.42
CA GLU A 508 29.41 -16.66 0.12
C GLU A 508 29.12 -15.43 0.99
N HIS A 509 27.89 -14.91 0.93
CA HIS A 509 27.38 -13.80 1.73
C HIS A 509 26.37 -14.30 2.77
N VAL A 510 26.37 -13.70 3.97
CA VAL A 510 25.41 -13.99 5.06
C VAL A 510 24.07 -13.35 4.73
N ASN A 511 23.37 -13.89 3.74
CA ASN A 511 22.05 -13.42 3.33
C ASN A 511 21.12 -14.62 3.10
N PRO A 512 19.91 -14.59 3.67
CA PRO A 512 18.94 -15.64 3.44
C PRO A 512 18.56 -15.77 1.97
N LEU A 513 18.43 -17.01 1.51
CA LEU A 513 17.95 -17.29 0.16
C LEU A 513 16.44 -17.19 0.09
N PHE A 514 16.01 -16.54 -0.98
CA PHE A 514 14.65 -16.16 -1.23
C PHE A 514 14.11 -16.93 -2.45
N PRO A 515 12.87 -17.44 -2.42
CA PRO A 515 12.25 -18.05 -3.60
C PRO A 515 12.30 -17.12 -4.83
N CYS A 516 12.63 -17.66 -5.99
CA CYS A 516 12.64 -16.90 -7.25
C CYS A 516 11.21 -16.55 -7.69
N GLY A 517 11.04 -15.63 -8.66
CA GLY A 517 9.71 -15.18 -9.09
C GLY A 517 8.77 -16.28 -9.61
N VAL A 518 9.32 -17.36 -10.20
CA VAL A 518 8.52 -18.51 -10.62
C VAL A 518 8.04 -19.33 -9.42
N CYS A 519 8.92 -19.55 -8.43
CA CYS A 519 8.57 -20.26 -7.20
C CYS A 519 7.59 -19.46 -6.36
N ASP A 520 7.79 -18.14 -6.26
CA ASP A 520 6.88 -17.24 -5.56
C ASP A 520 5.47 -17.32 -6.16
N ASN A 521 5.31 -17.15 -7.48
CA ASN A 521 4.00 -17.30 -8.13
C ASN A 521 3.32 -18.65 -7.86
N MET A 522 4.08 -19.74 -7.86
CA MET A 522 3.56 -21.06 -7.49
C MET A 522 3.13 -21.09 -6.02
N LEU A 523 3.96 -20.62 -5.11
CA LEU A 523 3.72 -20.61 -3.67
C LEU A 523 2.57 -19.67 -3.27
N GLN A 524 2.35 -18.56 -3.97
CA GLN A 524 1.18 -17.70 -3.77
C GLN A 524 -0.12 -18.44 -4.07
N ARG A 525 -0.15 -19.30 -5.10
CA ARG A 525 -1.32 -20.16 -5.37
C ARG A 525 -1.56 -21.14 -4.24
N VAL A 526 -0.51 -21.82 -3.78
CA VAL A 526 -0.60 -22.74 -2.63
C VAL A 526 -1.07 -22.01 -1.37
N ALA A 527 -0.54 -20.81 -1.10
CA ALA A 527 -0.96 -19.98 0.02
C ALA A 527 -2.42 -19.52 -0.09
N LYS A 528 -2.89 -19.19 -1.30
CA LYS A 528 -4.30 -18.92 -1.57
C LYS A 528 -5.15 -20.14 -1.24
N ASP A 529 -4.77 -21.33 -1.67
CA ASP A 529 -5.53 -22.56 -1.38
C ASP A 529 -5.62 -22.83 0.14
N VAL A 530 -4.50 -22.69 0.87
CA VAL A 530 -4.47 -22.79 2.34
C VAL A 530 -5.37 -21.74 2.99
N ARG A 531 -5.32 -20.48 2.52
CA ARG A 531 -6.15 -19.40 3.06
C ARG A 531 -7.63 -19.64 2.81
N THR A 532 -8.01 -20.06 1.60
CA THR A 532 -9.39 -20.40 1.26
C THR A 532 -9.89 -21.59 2.11
N ARG A 533 -9.08 -22.65 2.22
CA ARG A 533 -9.47 -23.91 2.89
C ARG A 533 -9.26 -23.94 4.41
N TYR A 534 -8.44 -23.05 4.97
CA TYR A 534 -8.18 -22.99 6.42
C TYR A 534 -8.25 -21.60 7.05
N GLY A 535 -8.22 -20.52 6.27
CA GLY A 535 -8.03 -19.16 6.80
C GLY A 535 -6.64 -18.96 7.43
N GLY A 536 -5.75 -19.92 7.24
CA GLY A 536 -4.37 -19.89 7.71
C GLY A 536 -3.43 -19.36 6.64
N GLU A 537 -2.17 -19.16 7.02
CA GLU A 537 -1.12 -18.72 6.11
C GLU A 537 0.10 -19.66 6.15
N ILE A 538 0.76 -19.81 5.01
CA ILE A 538 2.02 -20.55 4.93
C ILE A 538 3.14 -19.64 5.44
N ARG A 539 3.97 -20.13 6.37
CA ARG A 539 5.16 -19.39 6.82
C ARG A 539 6.39 -19.80 6.02
N LEU A 540 7.12 -18.82 5.51
CA LEU A 540 8.45 -18.99 4.93
C LEU A 540 9.51 -18.78 6.01
N TYR A 541 10.46 -19.71 6.10
CA TYR A 541 11.64 -19.68 6.94
C TYR A 541 12.88 -19.73 6.05
N MET A 542 13.80 -18.79 6.25
CA MET A 542 15.01 -18.69 5.45
C MET A 542 16.22 -18.60 6.36
N PHE A 543 17.26 -19.33 6.00
CA PHE A 543 18.47 -19.44 6.80
C PHE A 543 19.56 -18.52 6.28
N ASP A 544 20.30 -17.89 7.18
CA ASP A 544 21.28 -16.83 6.91
C ASP A 544 22.56 -17.28 6.21
N ALA A 545 23.01 -18.52 6.43
CA ALA A 545 24.31 -18.98 6.00
C ALA A 545 24.40 -20.49 5.74
N THR A 546 25.54 -20.90 5.17
CA THR A 546 25.89 -22.30 4.88
C THR A 546 25.85 -23.20 6.11
N VAL A 547 26.25 -22.68 7.26
CA VAL A 547 25.99 -23.25 8.58
C VAL A 547 24.92 -22.36 9.21
N PRO A 548 23.67 -22.83 9.29
CA PRO A 548 22.57 -22.03 9.80
C PRO A 548 22.85 -21.49 11.21
N SER A 549 22.81 -20.17 11.39
CA SER A 549 22.96 -19.53 12.71
C SER A 549 21.73 -18.71 13.10
N LYS A 550 21.02 -18.19 12.09
CA LYS A 550 19.78 -17.43 12.22
C LYS A 550 18.73 -17.95 11.25
N VAL A 551 17.47 -17.82 11.64
CA VAL A 551 16.31 -18.07 10.80
C VAL A 551 15.48 -16.80 10.71
N VAL A 552 15.22 -16.35 9.50
CA VAL A 552 14.26 -15.29 9.20
C VAL A 552 12.93 -15.94 8.90
N SER A 553 11.87 -15.53 9.58
CA SER A 553 10.52 -16.01 9.31
C SER A 553 9.61 -14.90 8.83
N LEU A 554 8.85 -15.16 7.75
CA LEU A 554 7.87 -14.23 7.20
C LEU A 554 6.65 -14.98 6.63
N PRO A 555 5.46 -14.37 6.67
CA PRO A 555 4.28 -14.89 5.96
C PRO A 555 4.50 -14.96 4.44
N MET A 556 4.02 -16.01 3.77
CA MET A 556 4.25 -16.23 2.34
C MET A 556 3.73 -15.05 1.48
N SER A 557 2.66 -14.38 1.90
CA SER A 557 2.12 -13.21 1.20
C SER A 557 3.08 -12.01 1.21
N GLU A 558 4.06 -11.97 2.11
CA GLU A 558 5.04 -10.89 2.21
C GLU A 558 6.24 -11.07 1.28
N ILE A 559 6.38 -12.22 0.62
CA ILE A 559 7.51 -12.48 -0.28
C ILE A 559 7.63 -11.44 -1.41
N SER A 560 6.51 -11.00 -1.96
CA SER A 560 6.44 -10.01 -3.04
C SER A 560 6.83 -8.58 -2.58
N HIS A 561 7.16 -8.37 -1.30
CA HIS A 561 7.42 -7.06 -0.70
C HIS A 561 8.92 -6.71 -0.55
N ARG A 562 9.83 -7.51 -1.14
CA ARG A 562 11.29 -7.39 -1.03
C ARG A 562 11.92 -6.08 -1.55
N VAL A 563 11.17 -5.23 -2.24
CA VAL A 563 11.71 -3.98 -2.83
C VAL A 563 11.59 -2.78 -1.87
N GLY A 564 10.89 -2.95 -0.73
CA GLY A 564 10.65 -1.90 0.26
C GLY A 564 11.91 -1.39 0.98
N SER A 565 11.87 -0.14 1.43
CA SER A 565 12.97 0.50 2.20
C SER A 565 13.22 -0.17 3.56
N SER A 566 12.22 -0.86 4.10
CA SER A 566 12.27 -1.67 5.32
C SER A 566 13.04 -2.96 5.12
N PHE A 567 12.80 -3.69 4.02
CA PHE A 567 13.57 -4.87 3.65
C PHE A 567 15.06 -4.57 3.45
N ARG A 568 15.38 -3.44 2.79
CA ARG A 568 16.78 -2.99 2.66
C ARG A 568 17.42 -2.72 4.02
N ARG A 569 16.72 -2.00 4.90
CA ARG A 569 17.18 -1.76 6.29
C ARG A 569 17.40 -3.07 7.04
N PHE A 570 16.47 -4.02 6.93
CA PHE A 570 16.58 -5.34 7.54
C PHE A 570 17.83 -6.12 7.09
N VAL A 571 18.08 -6.15 5.77
CA VAL A 571 19.28 -6.79 5.20
C VAL A 571 20.56 -6.11 5.70
N GLU A 572 20.56 -4.77 5.78
CA GLU A 572 21.73 -3.99 6.20
C GLU A 572 21.98 -4.02 7.73
N SER A 573 20.94 -4.08 8.57
CA SER A 573 21.07 -3.93 10.03
C SER A 573 20.95 -5.24 10.81
N ASP A 574 19.99 -6.11 10.49
CA ASP A 574 19.59 -7.21 11.37
C ASP A 574 20.19 -8.56 10.94
N LEU A 575 20.51 -8.69 9.65
CA LEU A 575 21.18 -9.85 9.09
C LEU A 575 22.71 -9.77 9.21
N GLN A 576 23.30 -8.60 8.93
CA GLN A 576 24.76 -8.39 8.96
C GLN A 576 25.36 -8.25 10.37
N ASN A 577 24.55 -7.90 11.40
CA ASN A 577 24.96 -7.82 12.81
C ASN A 577 24.43 -8.99 13.64
#